data_AF-A0A5E4XDH0-F1
#
_entry.id   AF-A0A5E4XDH0-F1
#
_cell.length_a   1.000
_cell.length_b   1.000
_cell.length_c   1.000
_cell.angle_alpha   90.00
_cell.angle_beta   90.00
_cell.angle_gamma   90.00
#
_symmetry.space_group_name_H-M   'P 1'
#
loop_
_entity.id
_entity.type
_entity.pdbx_description
1 polymer ?
#
loop_
_entity_poly.entity_id
_entity_poly.type
_entity_poly.pdbx_seq_one_letter_code
_entity_poly.pdbx_strand_id
1 'polypeptide(L)'
;MTSQTIGLETKILADFRRYLGQTVRVSRIMVEERGYSIYRTLSRPALVKVMPTDRAKILHYSTADRITPEWNVRLVERHEEIPPGASLQVFGTTRQADSESFLGDVELVTMTASLMTKMAMRSARSFVGVYRKMFA
;
A
#
# COMPACT_ATOMS: atom_id res chain seq x y z
N MET A 1 -6.18 9.74 27.53
CA MET A 1 -6.55 9.98 26.12
C MET A 1 -7.87 10.73 26.11
N THR A 2 -7.99 11.79 25.29
CA THR A 2 -9.25 12.55 25.18
C THR A 2 -10.22 11.81 24.25
N SER A 3 -11.52 12.10 24.38
CA SER A 3 -12.57 11.52 23.52
C SER A 3 -12.30 11.77 22.02
N GLN A 4 -11.70 12.93 21.69
CA GLN A 4 -11.30 13.29 20.33
C GLN A 4 -10.21 12.37 19.77
N THR A 5 -9.18 12.03 20.57
CA THR A 5 -8.12 11.09 20.16
C THR A 5 -8.69 9.71 19.85
N ILE A 6 -9.62 9.22 20.67
CA ILE A 6 -10.26 7.91 20.46
C ILE A 6 -11.07 7.91 19.14
N GLY A 7 -11.78 9.01 18.85
CA GLY A 7 -12.49 9.18 17.58
C GLY A 7 -11.57 9.18 16.36
N LEU A 8 -10.39 9.82 16.48
CA LEU A 8 -9.39 9.86 15.43
C LEU A 8 -8.82 8.48 15.12
N GLU A 9 -8.36 7.75 16.14
CA GLU A 9 -7.85 6.38 15.97
C GLU A 9 -8.89 5.46 15.34
N THR A 10 -10.14 5.58 15.76
CA THR A 10 -11.24 4.74 15.23
C THR A 10 -11.43 4.96 13.73
N LYS A 11 -11.39 6.21 13.27
CA LYS A 11 -11.49 6.54 11.84
C LYS A 11 -10.30 6.00 11.05
N ILE A 12 -9.07 6.20 11.54
CA ILE A 12 -7.84 5.69 10.89
C ILE A 12 -7.86 4.17 10.76
N LEU A 13 -8.27 3.46 11.82
CA LEU A 13 -8.35 2.00 11.81
C LEU A 13 -9.46 1.49 10.90
N ALA A 14 -10.60 2.21 10.84
CA ALA A 14 -11.68 1.89 9.91
C ALA A 14 -11.23 2.06 8.45
N ASP A 15 -10.49 3.13 8.16
CA ASP A 15 -9.87 3.33 6.85
C ASP A 15 -8.92 2.17 6.54
N PHE A 16 -7.95 1.86 7.40
CA PHE A 16 -7.03 0.74 7.16
C PHE A 16 -7.77 -0.59 6.90
N ARG A 17 -8.80 -0.92 7.69
CA ARG A 17 -9.62 -2.14 7.49
C ARG A 17 -10.30 -2.17 6.12
N ARG A 18 -10.77 -1.04 5.61
CA ARG A 18 -11.37 -0.94 4.27
C ARG A 18 -10.37 -1.25 3.17
N TYR A 19 -9.11 -0.88 3.35
CA TYR A 19 -8.05 -1.08 2.38
C TYR A 19 -7.29 -2.40 2.54
N LEU A 20 -7.33 -3.02 3.73
CA LEU A 20 -6.61 -4.25 4.01
C LEU A 20 -6.93 -5.35 3.00
N GLY A 21 -5.90 -5.87 2.33
CA GLY A 21 -6.03 -6.90 1.31
C GLY A 21 -6.46 -6.40 -0.07
N GLN A 22 -6.80 -5.11 -0.23
CA GLN A 22 -7.13 -4.51 -1.51
C GLN A 22 -5.87 -4.22 -2.33
N THR A 23 -6.03 -4.28 -3.65
CA THR A 23 -5.04 -3.78 -4.61
C THR A 23 -5.29 -2.31 -4.86
N VAL A 24 -4.23 -1.51 -4.78
CA VAL A 24 -4.26 -0.06 -4.91
C VAL A 24 -3.15 0.40 -5.84
N ARG A 25 -3.36 1.57 -6.44
CA ARG A 25 -2.37 2.24 -7.28
C ARG A 25 -1.69 3.30 -6.44
N VAL A 26 -0.36 3.35 -6.54
CA VAL A 26 0.45 4.31 -5.80
C VAL A 26 1.48 4.93 -6.74
N SER A 27 1.60 6.25 -6.67
CA SER A 27 2.61 7.02 -7.43
C SER A 27 3.84 7.36 -6.56
N ARG A 28 3.70 7.23 -5.24
CA ARG A 28 4.76 7.39 -4.27
C ARG A 28 4.79 6.20 -3.34
N ILE A 29 5.98 5.78 -2.93
CA ILE A 29 6.17 4.62 -2.06
C ILE A 29 7.39 4.81 -1.19
N MET A 30 7.30 4.38 0.06
CA MET A 30 8.44 4.29 0.95
C MET A 30 9.09 2.92 0.80
N VAL A 31 10.38 2.92 0.49
CA VAL A 31 11.17 1.70 0.31
C VAL A 31 12.21 1.63 1.43
N GLU A 32 12.17 0.57 2.22
CA GLU A 32 13.19 0.29 3.22
C GLU A 32 14.35 -0.47 2.55
N GLU A 33 15.49 0.20 2.43
CA GLU A 33 16.72 -0.34 1.84
C GLU A 33 17.89 -0.10 2.80
N ARG A 34 18.62 -1.17 3.16
CA ARG A 34 19.85 -1.09 3.98
C ARG A 34 19.67 -0.35 5.31
N GLY A 35 18.48 -0.44 5.92
CA GLY A 35 18.15 0.22 7.19
C GLY A 35 17.68 1.67 7.06
N TYR A 36 17.52 2.19 5.83
CA TYR A 36 16.99 3.52 5.57
C TYR A 36 15.64 3.45 4.88
N SER A 37 14.73 4.33 5.28
CA SER A 37 13.45 4.54 4.60
C SER A 37 13.61 5.64 3.57
N ILE A 38 13.49 5.29 2.28
CA ILE A 38 13.60 6.23 1.18
C ILE A 38 12.21 6.41 0.57
N TYR A 39 11.70 7.63 0.63
CA TYR A 39 10.42 7.96 0.02
C TYR A 39 10.63 8.38 -1.44
N ARG A 40 10.08 7.61 -2.37
CA ARG A 40 10.32 7.75 -3.81
C ARG A 40 9.03 8.08 -4.54
N THR A 41 9.11 9.04 -5.46
CA THR A 41 8.11 9.22 -6.52
C THR A 41 8.49 8.34 -7.70
N LEU A 42 7.56 7.50 -8.14
CA LEU A 42 7.79 6.55 -9.24
C LEU A 42 7.51 7.21 -10.59
N SER A 43 8.27 6.86 -11.62
CA SER A 43 8.06 7.38 -12.98
C SER A 43 6.71 6.92 -13.58
N ARG A 44 6.22 5.77 -13.14
CA ARG A 44 4.88 5.26 -13.40
C ARG A 44 4.28 4.69 -12.12
N PRO A 45 2.95 4.67 -11.98
CA PRO A 45 2.37 4.13 -10.76
C PRO A 45 2.56 2.62 -10.63
N ALA A 46 2.77 2.18 -9.39
CA ALA A 46 2.83 0.77 -9.03
C ALA A 46 1.48 0.26 -8.55
N LEU A 47 1.18 -1.00 -8.87
CA LEU A 47 0.08 -1.73 -8.23
C LEU A 47 0.61 -2.48 -7.02
N VAL A 48 0.08 -2.15 -5.86
CA VAL A 48 0.46 -2.77 -4.59
C VAL A 48 -0.76 -3.33 -3.89
N LYS A 49 -0.58 -4.39 -3.09
CA LYS A 49 -1.61 -4.93 -2.21
C LYS A 49 -1.31 -4.48 -0.79
N VAL A 50 -2.31 -3.93 -0.11
CA VAL A 50 -2.19 -3.54 1.30
C VAL A 50 -2.13 -4.78 2.17
N MET A 51 -1.11 -4.83 3.04
CA MET A 51 -0.78 -5.98 3.87
C MET A 51 -1.12 -5.72 5.34
N PRO A 52 -1.26 -6.78 6.16
CA PRO A 52 -1.31 -6.62 7.62
C PRO A 52 -0.15 -5.74 8.11
N THR A 53 -0.51 -4.76 8.92
CA THR A 53 0.40 -3.75 9.45
C THR A 53 0.18 -3.64 10.94
N ASP A 54 1.26 -3.47 11.70
CA ASP A 54 1.16 -3.32 13.14
C ASP A 54 0.41 -2.05 13.51
N ARG A 55 -0.39 -2.14 14.58
CA ARG A 55 -1.20 -1.02 15.07
C ARG A 55 -0.35 0.24 15.31
N ALA A 56 0.88 0.08 15.79
CA ALA A 56 1.79 1.19 16.05
C ALA A 56 2.12 2.01 14.79
N LYS A 57 2.27 1.35 13.63
CA LYS A 57 2.50 2.02 12.34
C LYS A 57 1.22 2.63 11.78
N ILE A 58 0.10 1.93 11.94
CA ILE A 58 -1.21 2.46 11.51
C ILE A 58 -1.58 3.71 12.31
N LEU A 59 -1.26 3.74 13.60
CA LEU A 59 -1.50 4.87 14.49
C LEU A 59 -0.21 5.67 14.73
N HIS A 60 0.56 5.92 13.67
CA HIS A 60 1.76 6.72 13.78
C HIS A 60 1.40 8.19 14.03
N TYR A 61 1.64 8.66 15.27
CA TYR A 61 1.39 10.03 15.69
C TYR A 61 2.53 10.94 15.24
N SER A 62 2.28 11.80 14.24
CA SER A 62 3.25 12.79 13.78
C SER A 62 3.29 14.03 14.69
N THR A 63 2.19 14.31 15.39
CA THR A 63 2.07 15.31 16.47
C THR A 63 1.05 14.81 17.49
N ALA A 64 0.83 15.55 18.58
CA ALA A 64 -0.12 15.17 19.63
C ALA A 64 -1.58 15.04 19.14
N ASP A 65 -1.92 15.70 18.04
CA ASP A 65 -3.26 15.84 17.47
C ASP A 65 -3.38 15.30 16.03
N ARG A 66 -2.31 14.73 15.46
CA ARG A 66 -2.25 14.28 14.06
C ARG A 66 -1.70 12.87 13.94
N ILE A 67 -2.44 12.02 13.25
CA ILE A 67 -2.04 10.65 12.92
C ILE A 67 -1.79 10.56 11.41
N THR A 68 -0.59 10.15 11.02
CA THR A 68 -0.19 9.88 9.63
C THR A 68 0.03 8.38 9.50
N PRO A 69 -0.97 7.61 9.04
CA PRO A 69 -0.91 6.17 9.06
C PRO A 69 0.09 5.64 8.02
N GLU A 70 0.96 4.73 8.44
CA GLU A 70 1.86 3.97 7.57
C GLU A 70 1.32 2.56 7.37
N TRP A 71 1.20 2.12 6.12
CA TRP A 71 0.70 0.79 5.77
C TRP A 71 1.77 -0.01 5.04
N ASN A 72 2.01 -1.23 5.50
CA ASN A 72 2.82 -2.21 4.79
C ASN A 72 2.11 -2.59 3.48
N VAL A 73 2.87 -2.69 2.40
CA VAL A 73 2.35 -3.13 1.11
C VAL A 73 3.28 -4.15 0.46
N ARG A 74 2.77 -4.87 -0.53
CA ARG A 74 3.57 -5.70 -1.42
C ARG A 74 3.26 -5.37 -2.87
N LEU A 75 4.25 -5.44 -3.73
CA LEU A 75 4.03 -5.33 -5.18
C LEU A 75 3.13 -6.47 -5.66
N VAL A 76 2.13 -6.13 -6.49
CA VAL A 76 1.31 -7.10 -7.22
C VAL A 76 1.98 -7.48 -8.53
N GLU A 77 2.71 -6.55 -9.14
CA GLU A 77 3.52 -6.77 -10.33
C GLU A 77 4.91 -6.16 -10.17
N ARG A 78 5.87 -6.66 -10.94
CA ARG A 78 7.25 -6.14 -10.92
C ARG A 78 7.26 -4.67 -11.35
N HIS A 79 7.95 -3.86 -10.56
CA HIS A 79 8.26 -2.48 -10.88
C HIS A 79 9.77 -2.35 -11.10
N GLU A 80 10.21 -1.57 -12.09
CA GLU A 80 11.64 -1.46 -12.42
C GLU A 80 12.43 -0.64 -11.40
N GLU A 81 11.78 0.37 -10.82
CA GLU A 81 12.37 1.28 -9.84
C GLU A 81 12.32 0.76 -8.39
N ILE A 82 11.71 -0.41 -8.16
CA ILE A 82 11.57 -0.99 -6.82
C ILE A 82 12.33 -2.32 -6.78
N PRO A 83 13.36 -2.45 -5.92
CA PRO A 83 14.12 -3.68 -5.83
C PRO A 83 13.25 -4.89 -5.42
N PRO A 84 13.56 -6.08 -5.97
CA PRO A 84 12.87 -7.29 -5.55
C PRO A 84 13.15 -7.58 -4.06
N GLY A 85 12.10 -7.94 -3.32
CA GLY A 85 12.21 -8.27 -1.89
C GLY A 85 12.36 -7.07 -0.96
N ALA A 86 12.29 -5.84 -1.46
CA ALA A 86 12.26 -4.66 -0.61
C ALA A 86 11.05 -4.66 0.33
N SER A 87 11.23 -4.16 1.55
CA SER A 87 10.12 -3.85 2.46
C SER A 87 9.51 -2.52 2.04
N LEU A 88 8.19 -2.50 1.84
CA LEU A 88 7.47 -1.40 1.21
C LEU A 88 6.37 -0.89 2.11
N GLN A 89 6.24 0.43 2.16
CA GLN A 89 5.18 1.10 2.90
C GLN A 89 4.61 2.28 2.10
N VAL A 90 3.38 2.66 2.44
CA VAL A 90 2.67 3.80 1.86
C VAL A 90 1.97 4.57 2.96
N PHE A 91 1.75 5.87 2.76
CA PHE A 91 0.94 6.64 3.68
C PHE A 91 -0.55 6.50 3.34
N GLY A 92 -1.36 6.17 4.33
CA GLY A 92 -2.81 6.31 4.25
C GLY A 92 -3.25 7.76 4.47
N THR A 93 -4.55 7.99 4.59
CA THR A 93 -5.09 9.34 4.85
C THR A 93 -4.67 9.83 6.24
N THR A 94 -3.89 10.91 6.27
CA THR A 94 -3.58 11.62 7.52
C THR A 94 -4.83 12.32 8.03
N ARG A 95 -5.06 12.25 9.34
CA ARG A 95 -6.19 12.92 9.99
C ARG A 95 -5.73 13.71 11.21
N GLN A 96 -6.38 14.84 11.44
CA GLN A 96 -6.13 15.74 12.57
C GLN A 96 -7.37 15.91 13.45
N ALA A 97 -7.17 16.33 14.71
CA ALA A 97 -8.23 16.47 15.71
C ALA A 97 -9.29 17.53 15.36
N ASP A 98 -8.93 18.55 14.58
CA ASP A 98 -9.82 19.59 14.04
C ASP A 98 -10.67 19.10 12.85
N SER A 99 -10.60 17.82 12.51
CA SER A 99 -11.24 17.17 11.37
C SER A 99 -10.63 17.47 10.01
N GLU A 100 -9.48 18.15 9.93
CA GLU A 100 -8.72 18.23 8.70
C GLU A 100 -8.21 16.84 8.28
N SER A 101 -8.15 16.59 6.97
CA SER A 101 -7.70 15.32 6.41
C SER A 101 -6.86 15.54 5.16
N PHE A 102 -5.71 14.89 5.08
CA PHE A 102 -4.81 14.96 3.94
C PHE A 102 -4.74 13.59 3.27
N LEU A 103 -4.99 13.56 1.96
CA LEU A 103 -4.95 12.32 1.21
C LEU A 103 -3.53 11.76 1.19
N GLY A 104 -3.43 10.46 1.47
CA GLY A 104 -2.18 9.71 1.38
C GLY A 104 -1.81 9.34 -0.05
N ASP A 105 -1.02 8.28 -0.19
CA ASP A 105 -0.47 7.82 -1.47
C ASP A 105 -1.37 6.87 -2.25
N VAL A 106 -2.51 6.53 -1.66
CA VAL A 106 -3.30 5.38 -2.05
C VAL A 106 -4.50 5.79 -2.87
N GLU A 107 -4.52 5.35 -4.13
CA GLU A 107 -5.69 5.41 -5.00
C GLU A 107 -6.31 4.02 -5.13
N LEU A 108 -7.58 3.89 -4.74
CA LEU A 108 -8.34 2.65 -4.96
C LEU A 108 -8.51 2.43 -6.46
N VAL A 109 -7.91 1.36 -6.97
CA VAL A 109 -8.21 0.89 -8.32
C VAL A 109 -9.45 0.03 -8.22
N THR A 110 -10.60 0.56 -8.62
CA THR A 110 -11.75 -0.28 -8.92
C THR A 110 -11.33 -1.18 -10.08
N MET A 111 -11.05 -2.46 -9.80
CA MET A 111 -10.68 -3.41 -10.85
C MET A 111 -11.85 -3.54 -11.83
N THR A 112 -11.80 -2.78 -12.92
CA THR A 112 -12.70 -3.01 -14.06
C THR A 112 -12.34 -4.35 -14.69
N ALA A 113 -13.33 -5.06 -15.23
CA ALA A 113 -13.18 -6.42 -15.77
C ALA A 113 -11.96 -6.60 -16.70
N SER A 114 -11.60 -5.55 -17.45
CA SER A 114 -10.40 -5.43 -18.30
C SER A 114 -9.07 -5.69 -17.57
N LEU A 115 -8.88 -5.16 -16.35
CA LEU A 115 -7.67 -5.38 -15.56
C LEU A 115 -7.60 -6.81 -15.00
N MET A 116 -8.75 -7.41 -14.65
CA MET A 116 -8.80 -8.82 -14.25
C MET A 116 -8.37 -9.75 -15.39
N THR A 117 -8.84 -9.51 -16.61
CA THR A 117 -8.47 -10.32 -17.79
C THR A 117 -6.97 -10.24 -18.09
N LYS A 118 -6.35 -9.05 -17.97
CA LYS A 118 -4.90 -8.88 -18.15
C LYS A 118 -4.08 -9.59 -17.06
N MET A 119 -4.51 -9.53 -15.81
CA MET A 119 -3.82 -10.25 -14.73
C MET A 119 -3.96 -11.76 -14.87
N ALA A 120 -5.15 -12.28 -15.18
CA ALA A 120 -5.36 -13.69 -15.44
C ALA A 120 -4.49 -14.22 -16.61
N MET A 121 -4.40 -13.45 -17.71
CA MET A 121 -3.55 -13.81 -18.85
C MET A 121 -2.05 -13.80 -18.53
N ARG A 122 -1.56 -12.87 -17.70
CA ARG A 122 -0.15 -12.84 -17.28
C ARG A 122 0.20 -14.01 -16.36
N SER A 123 -0.71 -14.40 -15.47
CA SER A 123 -0.55 -15.58 -14.61
C SER A 123 -0.53 -16.88 -15.42
N ALA A 124 -1.44 -17.00 -16.40
CA ALA A 124 -1.50 -18.18 -17.28
C ALA A 124 -0.24 -18.34 -18.15
N ARG A 125 0.32 -17.24 -18.67
CA ARG A 125 1.56 -17.29 -19.46
C ARG A 125 2.79 -17.71 -18.65
N SER A 126 2.86 -17.32 -17.37
CA SER A 126 3.93 -17.79 -16.48
C SER A 126 3.81 -19.29 -16.19
N PHE A 127 2.59 -19.82 -16.09
CA PHE A 127 2.36 -21.26 -15.91
C PHE A 127 2.78 -22.09 -17.13
N VAL A 128 2.41 -21.67 -18.35
CA VAL A 128 2.78 -22.40 -19.60
C VAL A 128 4.31 -22.38 -19.82
N GLY A 129 4.99 -21.29 -19.45
CA GLY A 129 6.45 -21.19 -19.55
C GLY A 129 7.22 -22.14 -18.62
N VAL A 130 6.65 -22.46 -17.45
CA VAL A 130 7.26 -23.41 -16.50
C VAL A 130 7.07 -24.85 -16.97
N TYR A 131 5.89 -25.20 -17.51
CA TYR A 131 5.67 -26.54 -18.06
C TYR A 131 6.58 -26.86 -19.26
N ARG A 132 6.87 -25.89 -20.14
CA ARG A 132 7.75 -26.13 -21.29
C ARG A 132 9.22 -26.35 -20.93
N LYS A 133 9.66 -25.93 -19.74
CA LYS A 133 11.03 -26.16 -19.23
C LYS A 133 11.19 -27.45 -18.44
N MET A 134 10.11 -28.05 -17.96
CA MET A 134 10.15 -29.32 -17.20
C MET A 134 10.09 -30.57 -18.09
N PHE A 135 9.73 -30.42 -19.37
CA PHE A 135 9.56 -31.52 -20.32
C PHE A 135 10.40 -31.37 -21.60
N ALA A 136 11.47 -30.57 -21.57
CA ALA A 136 12.44 -30.43 -22.65
C ALA A 136 13.81 -30.91 -22.19
#